data_AF-A0A2D8AKE3-F1
#
_entry.id   AF-A0A2D8AKE3-F1
#
_cell.length_a   1.000
_cell.length_b   1.000
_cell.length_c   1.000
_cell.angle_alpha   90.00
_cell.angle_beta   90.00
_cell.angle_gamma   90.00
#
_symmetry.space_group_name_H-M   'P 1'
#
loop_
_entity.id
_entity.type
_entity.pdbx_description
1 polymer ?
#
loop_
_entity_poly.entity_id
_entity_poly.type
_entity_poly.pdbx_seq_one_letter_code
_entity_poly.pdbx_strand_id
1 'polypeptide(L)' 'MLSHRLTLTVSLTLCYTPLAWTEDTPQAQLSNLLRRVNTMSATVQQLIVESDGAVLEESSIQMHVMKPDGFYWET' A
#
# COMPACT_ATOMS: atom_id res chain seq x y z
N MET A 1 -63.41 21.20 26.51
CA MET A 1 -62.31 21.96 25.89
C MET A 1 -61.03 21.18 26.12
N LEU A 2 -60.64 20.40 25.11
CA LEU A 2 -59.59 19.38 25.15
C LEU A 2 -58.29 20.01 24.63
N SER A 3 -57.44 20.51 25.53
CA SER A 3 -56.17 21.14 25.15
C SER A 3 -55.12 20.07 24.83
N HIS A 4 -54.95 19.80 23.54
CA HIS A 4 -53.86 19.00 22.98
C HIS A 4 -52.51 19.68 23.23
N ARG A 5 -51.77 19.18 24.22
CA ARG A 5 -50.36 19.54 24.39
C ARG A 5 -49.53 18.71 23.42
N LEU A 6 -49.18 19.36 22.32
CA LEU A 6 -48.36 18.86 21.23
C LEU A 6 -46.89 18.85 21.71
N THR A 7 -46.45 17.74 22.29
CA THR A 7 -45.05 17.56 22.70
C THR A 7 -44.22 17.29 21.44
N LEU A 8 -43.54 18.32 20.94
CA LEU A 8 -42.69 18.26 19.76
C LEU A 8 -41.34 17.65 20.16
N THR A 9 -41.19 16.34 19.99
CA THR A 9 -39.93 15.63 20.23
C THR A 9 -38.95 15.98 19.10
N VAL A 10 -38.00 16.88 19.37
CA VAL A 10 -36.90 17.19 18.45
C VAL A 10 -35.96 15.98 18.42
N SER A 11 -36.02 15.20 17.34
CA SER A 11 -35.07 14.13 17.05
C SER A 11 -33.70 14.72 16.75
N LEU A 12 -32.82 14.77 17.74
CA LEU A 12 -31.39 15.03 17.55
C LEU A 12 -30.70 13.71 17.18
N THR A 13 -30.86 13.27 15.93
CA THR A 13 -29.99 12.23 15.36
C THR A 13 -28.60 12.84 15.19
N LEU A 14 -27.77 12.71 16.22
CA LEU A 14 -26.32 12.86 16.13
C LEU A 14 -25.85 11.97 14.97
N CYS A 15 -25.41 12.57 13.87
CA CYS A 15 -24.70 11.85 12.82
C CYS A 15 -23.40 11.29 13.42
N TYR A 16 -23.41 10.01 13.81
CA TYR A 16 -22.22 9.23 14.03
C TYR A 16 -21.59 8.90 12.67
N THR A 17 -20.92 9.86 12.04
CA THR A 17 -19.94 9.51 11.00
C THR A 17 -18.72 8.99 11.73
N PRO A 18 -18.35 7.70 11.62
CA PRO A 18 -17.01 7.31 12.02
C PRO A 18 -16.05 8.09 11.13
N LEU A 19 -15.28 8.99 11.73
CA LEU A 19 -14.02 9.44 11.16
C LEU A 19 -13.15 8.18 11.08
N ALA A 20 -13.23 7.46 9.97
CA ALA A 20 -12.28 6.41 9.67
C ALA A 20 -10.96 7.14 9.36
N TRP A 21 -10.07 7.16 10.35
CA TRP A 21 -8.67 7.50 10.10
C TRP A 21 -8.11 6.32 9.30
N THR A 22 -8.04 6.46 7.98
CA THR A 22 -7.20 5.57 7.17
C THR A 22 -5.76 5.95 7.50
N GLU A 23 -5.15 5.22 8.43
CA GLU A 23 -3.70 5.10 8.44
C GLU A 23 -3.31 4.44 7.13
N ASP A 24 -2.47 5.11 6.34
CA ASP A 24 -2.01 4.60 5.07
C ASP A 24 -1.13 3.38 5.36
N THR A 25 -1.68 2.19 5.17
CA THR A 25 -0.99 0.95 5.51
C THR A 25 0.29 0.84 4.68
N PRO A 26 1.36 0.17 5.18
CA PRO A 26 2.58 -0.03 4.39
C PRO A 26 2.31 -0.59 2.99
N GLN A 27 1.27 -1.43 2.86
CA GLN A 27 0.81 -1.98 1.59
C GLN A 27 0.22 -0.91 0.67
N ALA A 28 -0.63 -0.02 1.19
CA ALA A 28 -1.22 1.08 0.43
C ALA A 28 -0.15 2.10 0.00
N GLN A 29 0.79 2.42 0.89
CA GLN A 29 1.94 3.28 0.60
C GLN A 29 2.81 2.71 -0.52
N LEU A 30 3.21 1.43 -0.40
CA LEU A 30 4.01 0.75 -1.43
C LEU A 30 3.25 0.69 -2.76
N SER A 31 1.96 0.35 -2.72
CA SER A 31 1.10 0.31 -3.91
C SER A 31 1.07 1.67 -4.59
N ASN A 32 0.93 2.76 -3.84
CA ASN A 32 0.92 4.13 -4.35
C ASN A 32 2.26 4.53 -4.98
N LEU A 33 3.40 4.16 -4.37
CA LEU A 33 4.73 4.40 -4.91
C LEU A 33 4.93 3.65 -6.24
N LEU A 34 4.60 2.36 -6.25
CA LEU A 34 4.78 1.51 -7.42
C LEU A 34 3.77 1.83 -8.53
N ARG A 35 2.59 2.38 -8.23
CA ARG A 35 1.51 2.66 -9.21
C ARG A 35 1.97 3.44 -10.43
N ARG A 36 2.96 4.34 -10.28
CA ARG A 36 3.47 5.17 -11.38
C ARG A 36 4.59 4.50 -12.19
N VAL A 37 5.14 3.39 -11.72
CA VAL A 37 6.19 2.64 -12.41
C VAL A 37 5.53 1.61 -13.31
N ASN A 38 5.44 1.93 -14.60
CA ASN A 38 4.98 1.00 -15.64
C ASN A 38 6.14 0.17 -16.21
N THR A 39 7.30 0.79 -16.36
CA THR A 39 8.55 0.13 -16.76
C THR A 39 9.69 0.58 -15.86
N MET A 40 10.69 -0.29 -15.68
CA MET A 40 11.91 0.01 -14.92
C MET A 40 13.07 -0.78 -15.52
N SER A 41 14.27 -0.21 -15.49
CA SER A 41 15.50 -0.88 -15.89
C SER A 41 16.62 -0.44 -14.95
N ALA A 42 17.42 -1.39 -14.47
CA ALA A 42 18.50 -1.10 -13.53
C ALA A 42 19.59 -2.17 -13.62
N THR A 43 20.82 -1.77 -13.30
CA THR A 43 21.91 -2.69 -12.94
C THR A 43 21.82 -2.93 -11.42
N VAL A 44 21.71 -4.17 -11.00
CA VAL A 44 21.55 -4.58 -9.60
C VAL A 44 22.80 -5.31 -9.13
N GLN A 45 23.43 -4.85 -8.05
CA GLN A 45 24.48 -5.61 -7.38
C GLN A 45 23.82 -6.59 -6.40
N GLN A 46 24.12 -7.88 -6.55
CA GLN A 46 23.64 -8.95 -5.70
C GLN A 46 24.79 -9.53 -4.88
N LEU A 47 24.54 -9.72 -3.58
CA LEU A 47 25.42 -10.42 -2.65
C LEU A 47 24.60 -11.52 -1.95
N ILE A 48 24.97 -12.77 -2.16
CA ILE A 48 24.36 -13.93 -1.48
C ILE A 48 25.29 -14.36 -0.35
N VAL A 49 24.73 -14.44 0.85
CA VAL A 49 25.47 -14.77 2.08
C VAL A 49 24.80 -15.97 2.75
N GLU A 50 25.60 -16.96 3.15
CA GLU A 50 25.16 -18.11 3.92
C GLU A 50 24.79 -17.70 5.36
N SER A 51 24.04 -18.56 6.07
CA SER A 51 23.58 -18.26 7.43
C SER A 51 24.71 -18.07 8.44
N ASP A 52 25.89 -18.63 8.17
CA ASP A 52 27.10 -18.46 8.97
C ASP A 52 27.88 -17.17 8.62
N GLY A 53 27.39 -16.38 7.66
CA GLY A 53 28.01 -15.15 7.21
C GLY A 53 29.03 -15.34 6.09
N ALA A 54 29.27 -16.56 5.60
CA ALA A 54 30.15 -16.79 4.46
C ALA A 54 29.52 -16.22 3.17
N VAL A 55 30.32 -15.55 2.34
CA VAL A 55 29.86 -15.08 1.02
C VAL A 55 29.80 -16.26 0.06
N LEU A 56 28.62 -16.51 -0.50
CA LEU A 56 28.40 -17.56 -1.48
C LEU A 56 28.61 -17.04 -2.91
N GLU A 57 28.08 -15.85 -3.21
CA GLU A 57 28.13 -15.28 -4.56
C GLU A 57 28.05 -13.76 -4.53
N GLU A 58 28.76 -13.12 -5.45
CA GLU A 58 28.58 -11.72 -5.84
C GLU A 58 28.35 -11.64 -7.36
N SER A 59 27.29 -10.94 -7.78
CA SER A 59 26.91 -10.81 -9.19
C SER A 59 26.36 -9.43 -9.53
N SER A 60 26.52 -9.01 -10.79
CA SER A 60 25.98 -7.77 -11.35
C SER A 60 24.91 -8.12 -12.36
N ILE A 61 23.66 -7.78 -12.05
CA ILE A 61 22.48 -8.23 -12.79
C ILE A 61 21.93 -7.11 -13.66
N GLN A 62 21.57 -7.43 -14.90
CA GLN A 62 20.73 -6.56 -15.72
C GLN A 62 19.24 -6.90 -15.52
N MET A 63 18.50 -5.98 -14.87
CA MET A 63 17.07 -6.16 -14.60
C MET A 63 16.22 -5.24 -15.48
N HIS A 64 15.13 -5.80 -16.03
CA HIS A 64 14.06 -5.02 -16.65
C HIS A 64 12.68 -5.46 -16.12
N VAL A 65 11.79 -4.50 -15.87
CA VAL A 65 10.40 -4.72 -15.45
C VAL A 65 9.47 -3.97 -16.38
N MET A 66 8.37 -4.60 -16.78
CA MET A 66 7.26 -4.00 -17.53
C MET A 66 5.93 -4.54 -16.99
N LYS A 67 5.14 -3.73 -16.31
CA LYS A 67 3.82 -4.15 -15.83
C LYS A 67 2.87 -4.45 -16.99
N PRO A 68 1.89 -5.36 -16.81
CA PRO A 68 1.62 -6.11 -15.57
C PRO A 68 2.58 -7.28 -15.30
N ASP A 69 3.05 -7.98 -16.33
CA ASP A 69 3.64 -9.32 -16.16
C ASP A 69 5.06 -9.48 -16.75
N GLY A 70 5.63 -8.40 -17.29
CA GLY A 70 6.98 -8.40 -17.86
C GLY A 70 8.05 -8.30 -16.78
N PHE A 71 8.91 -9.31 -16.72
CA PHE A 71 10.08 -9.34 -15.86
C PHE A 71 11.24 -10.01 -16.61
N TYR A 72 12.41 -9.41 -16.55
CA TYR A 72 13.65 -9.93 -17.12
C TYR A 72 14.79 -9.77 -16.13
N TRP A 73 15.61 -10.81 -16.03
CA TRP A 73 16.72 -10.93 -15.11
C TRP A 73 17.84 -11.74 -15.78
N GLU A 74 18.96 -11.10 -16.04
CA GLU A 74 20.16 -11.71 -16.60
C GLU A 74 21.33 -11.55 -15.64
N THR A 75 21.91 -12.69 -15.26
CA THR A 75 23.09 -12.81 -14.39
C THR A 75 24.37 -12.87 -15.21
#